data_AF-A0A679BV96-F1
#
_entry.id   AF-A0A679BV96-F1
#
_cell.length_a   1.000
_cell.length_b   1.000
_cell.length_c   1.000
_cell.angle_alpha   90.00
_cell.angle_beta   90.00
_cell.angle_gamma   90.00
#
_symmetry.space_group_name_H-M   'P 1'
#
loop_
_entity.id
_entity.type
_entity.pdbx_description
1 polymer ?
#
loop_
_entity_poly.entity_id
_entity_poly.type
_entity_poly.pdbx_seq_one_letter_code
_entity_poly.pdbx_strand_id
1 'polypeptide(L)'
;LGVRQLIVAINKMDTTKWSQDRYNEIVKEVSSFIKKIGFNPATVPFVPISGWHGDNMLEESVNMTWFKGWTKDSKAGNKAGKTLLEAIDAIDPPSRPTDKPLRLPLQDVYKIGGIGTVPVGRVETGIIKAGMVVTFAPAGVSTEVKSVEMHHEQLTEGVPGDNVGFNVKNVSVKEIRRGFVCSDSKNDPAKESASFLAQVIVLNHPGQIGAGYAPVLDCHTAHIACKFAELVEKIDRRSGKKLEDNPKFVKSGDSAIVKMVPSKPMCVESYTEFPPLGR
;
A
#
# COMPACT_ATOMS: atom_id res chain seq x y z
N LEU A 1 -2.97 3.08 2.88
CA LEU A 1 -2.70 2.25 1.67
C LEU A 1 -2.11 3.03 0.48
N GLY A 2 -2.10 4.38 0.46
CA GLY A 2 -1.35 5.11 -0.58
C GLY A 2 -1.95 5.05 -1.98
N VAL A 3 -3.17 4.52 -2.08
CA VAL A 3 -3.98 4.52 -3.28
C VAL A 3 -4.36 5.97 -3.56
N ARG A 4 -3.80 6.52 -4.65
CA ARG A 4 -4.04 7.91 -5.08
C ARG A 4 -5.08 8.03 -6.19
N GLN A 5 -5.45 6.91 -6.82
CA GLN A 5 -6.45 6.85 -7.86
C GLN A 5 -7.66 6.07 -7.35
N LEU A 6 -8.84 6.67 -7.48
CA LEU A 6 -10.11 6.14 -7.00
C LEU A 6 -11.12 6.21 -8.14
N ILE A 7 -11.94 5.18 -8.27
CA ILE A 7 -13.12 5.14 -9.15
C ILE A 7 -14.32 4.93 -8.24
N VAL A 8 -15.39 5.69 -8.46
CA VAL A 8 -16.64 5.52 -7.72
C VAL A 8 -17.67 4.91 -8.66
N ALA A 9 -17.98 3.63 -8.44
CA ALA A 9 -19.09 2.97 -9.11
C ALA A 9 -20.37 3.12 -8.27
N ILE A 10 -21.35 3.86 -8.78
CA ILE A 10 -22.66 4.03 -8.14
C ILE A 10 -23.53 2.85 -8.59
N ASN A 11 -23.50 1.78 -7.80
CA ASN A 11 -24.17 0.53 -8.10
C ASN A 11 -25.67 0.57 -7.73
N LYS A 12 -26.42 -0.40 -8.26
CA LYS A 12 -27.87 -0.59 -8.05
C LYS A 12 -28.75 0.53 -8.61
N MET A 13 -28.33 1.14 -9.72
CA MET A 13 -29.13 2.19 -10.37
C MET A 13 -30.54 1.71 -10.77
N ASP A 14 -30.69 0.42 -11.07
CA ASP A 14 -31.97 -0.25 -11.32
C ASP A 14 -32.99 -0.07 -10.18
N THR A 15 -32.55 -0.18 -8.92
CA THR A 15 -33.42 0.02 -7.74
C THR A 15 -33.94 1.45 -7.59
N THR A 16 -33.29 2.41 -8.27
CA THR A 16 -33.66 3.82 -8.29
C THR A 16 -34.29 4.22 -9.62
N LYS A 17 -34.71 3.24 -10.43
CA LYS A 17 -35.25 3.44 -11.78
C LYS A 17 -34.32 4.29 -12.66
N TRP A 18 -33.01 4.07 -12.53
CA TRP A 18 -31.96 4.76 -13.29
C TRP A 18 -32.09 6.31 -13.22
N SER A 19 -32.51 6.83 -12.06
CA SER A 19 -32.79 8.26 -11.87
C SER A 19 -31.52 9.13 -11.92
N GLN A 20 -31.54 10.13 -12.82
CA GLN A 20 -30.47 11.14 -12.93
C GLN A 20 -30.35 12.00 -11.66
N ASP A 21 -31.48 12.40 -11.06
CA ASP A 21 -31.48 13.24 -9.85
C ASP A 21 -30.83 12.51 -8.69
N ARG A 22 -31.16 11.22 -8.51
CA ARG A 22 -30.57 10.39 -7.46
C ARG A 22 -29.07 10.19 -7.69
N TYR A 23 -28.64 9.97 -8.92
CA TYR A 23 -27.23 9.92 -9.27
C TYR A 23 -26.50 11.22 -8.91
N ASN A 24 -27.03 12.37 -9.31
CA ASN A 24 -26.43 13.68 -9.05
C ASN A 24 -26.31 14.00 -7.55
N GLU A 25 -27.33 13.63 -6.76
CA GLU A 25 -27.31 13.74 -5.30
C GLU A 25 -26.16 12.92 -4.70
N ILE A 26 -26.05 11.64 -5.08
CA ILE A 26 -24.98 10.74 -4.62
C ILE A 26 -23.61 11.29 -5.01
N VAL A 27 -23.42 11.73 -6.26
CA VAL A 27 -22.16 12.31 -6.73
C VAL A 27 -21.77 13.51 -5.86
N LYS A 28 -22.72 14.40 -5.52
CA LYS A 28 -22.46 15.58 -4.69
C LYS A 28 -22.03 15.22 -3.27
N GLU A 29 -22.74 14.28 -2.63
CA GLU A 29 -22.42 13.85 -1.26
C GLU A 29 -21.09 13.11 -1.19
N VAL A 30 -20.87 12.15 -2.10
CA VAL A 30 -19.64 11.36 -2.15
C VAL A 30 -18.45 12.24 -2.52
N SER A 31 -18.60 13.17 -3.47
CA SER A 31 -17.55 14.16 -3.79
C SER A 31 -17.15 14.97 -2.56
N SER A 32 -18.13 15.42 -1.77
CA SER A 32 -17.86 16.16 -0.53
C SER A 32 -17.15 15.29 0.52
N PHE A 33 -17.50 14.01 0.59
CA PHE A 33 -16.89 13.05 1.50
C PHE A 33 -15.44 12.71 1.13
N ILE A 34 -15.17 12.33 -0.13
CA ILE A 34 -13.81 11.98 -0.58
C ILE A 34 -12.87 13.19 -0.54
N LYS A 35 -13.40 14.42 -0.76
CA LYS A 35 -12.65 15.67 -0.58
C LYS A 35 -12.21 15.87 0.87
N LYS A 36 -13.05 15.51 1.86
CA LYS A 36 -12.68 15.56 3.29
C LYS A 36 -11.61 14.53 3.66
N ILE A 37 -11.56 13.41 2.95
CA ILE A 37 -10.55 12.35 3.11
C ILE A 37 -9.21 12.75 2.46
N GLY A 38 -9.25 13.58 1.42
CA GLY A 38 -8.06 14.12 0.75
C GLY A 38 -7.94 13.81 -0.74
N PHE A 39 -8.95 13.17 -1.35
CA PHE A 39 -9.01 13.00 -2.81
C PHE A 39 -9.49 14.29 -3.48
N ASN A 40 -9.00 14.57 -4.69
CA ASN A 40 -9.58 15.59 -5.54
C ASN A 40 -10.76 14.98 -6.32
N PRO A 41 -12.02 15.42 -6.12
CA PRO A 41 -13.15 14.85 -6.85
C PRO A 41 -13.03 14.95 -8.38
N ALA A 42 -12.32 15.96 -8.89
CA ALA A 42 -12.11 16.12 -10.34
C ALA A 42 -11.26 15.00 -10.97
N THR A 43 -10.46 14.29 -10.17
CA THR A 43 -9.63 13.17 -10.66
C THR A 43 -10.33 11.81 -10.50
N VAL A 44 -11.59 11.79 -10.05
CA VAL A 44 -12.33 10.58 -9.70
C VAL A 44 -13.52 10.41 -10.64
N PRO A 45 -13.52 9.40 -11.52
CA PRO A 45 -14.68 9.10 -12.33
C PRO A 45 -15.82 8.53 -11.48
N PHE A 46 -17.04 9.02 -11.72
CA PHE A 46 -18.27 8.51 -11.14
C PHE A 46 -19.04 7.77 -12.23
N VAL A 47 -19.21 6.46 -12.07
CA VAL A 47 -19.84 5.61 -13.08
C VAL A 47 -21.15 5.05 -12.51
N PRO A 48 -22.33 5.43 -13.05
CA PRO A 48 -23.59 4.80 -12.65
C PRO A 48 -23.68 3.42 -13.29
N ILE A 49 -23.83 2.37 -12.48
CA ILE A 49 -23.88 0.98 -12.95
C ILE A 49 -25.05 0.21 -12.33
N SER A 50 -25.40 -0.90 -12.97
CA SER A 50 -26.07 -2.02 -12.31
C SER A 50 -25.21 -3.26 -12.50
N GLY A 51 -24.54 -3.70 -11.44
CA GLY A 51 -23.74 -4.92 -11.50
C GLY A 51 -24.57 -6.17 -11.76
N TRP A 52 -25.86 -6.16 -11.43
CA TRP A 52 -26.77 -7.29 -11.68
C TRP A 52 -27.24 -7.35 -13.14
N HIS A 53 -27.60 -6.20 -13.71
CA HIS A 53 -28.12 -6.11 -15.08
C HIS A 53 -27.04 -5.84 -16.14
N GLY A 54 -25.80 -5.54 -15.72
CA GLY A 54 -24.68 -5.26 -16.61
C GLY A 54 -24.60 -3.82 -17.13
N ASP A 55 -25.52 -2.94 -16.72
CA ASP A 55 -25.57 -1.55 -17.17
C ASP A 55 -24.24 -0.81 -16.91
N ASN A 56 -23.66 -0.21 -17.96
CA ASN A 56 -22.39 0.54 -17.92
C ASN A 56 -21.19 -0.25 -17.35
N MET A 57 -21.24 -1.59 -17.30
CA MET A 57 -20.12 -2.40 -16.85
C MET A 57 -19.06 -2.52 -17.94
N LEU A 58 -19.46 -3.08 -19.09
CA LEU A 58 -18.62 -3.28 -20.28
C LEU A 58 -19.10 -2.44 -21.46
N GLU A 59 -20.41 -2.26 -21.58
CA GLU A 59 -21.09 -1.53 -22.66
C GLU A 59 -21.99 -0.44 -22.08
N GLU A 60 -22.30 0.57 -22.91
CA GLU A 60 -23.19 1.66 -22.53
C GLU A 60 -24.62 1.15 -22.29
N SER A 61 -25.20 1.56 -21.15
CA SER A 61 -26.57 1.23 -20.80
C SER A 61 -27.56 2.02 -21.64
N VAL A 62 -28.54 1.30 -22.21
CA VAL A 62 -29.70 1.91 -22.87
C VAL A 62 -30.70 2.53 -21.88
N ASN A 63 -30.61 2.20 -20.59
CA ASN A 63 -31.52 2.69 -19.53
C ASN A 63 -31.11 4.07 -18.99
N MET A 64 -29.88 4.52 -19.27
CA MET A 64 -29.31 5.78 -18.75
C MET A 64 -28.91 6.74 -19.88
N THR A 65 -29.83 7.02 -20.81
CA THR A 65 -29.58 7.91 -21.97
C THR A 65 -29.18 9.35 -21.59
N TRP A 66 -29.49 9.75 -20.37
CA TRP A 66 -29.08 11.03 -19.77
C TRP A 66 -27.59 11.06 -19.39
N PHE A 67 -26.97 9.91 -19.12
CA PHE A 67 -25.57 9.83 -18.73
C PHE A 67 -24.67 10.04 -19.95
N LYS A 68 -23.93 11.15 -19.98
CA LYS A 68 -23.05 11.49 -21.11
C LYS A 68 -21.64 10.94 -20.98
N GLY A 69 -21.37 10.21 -19.90
CA GLY A 69 -20.05 9.72 -19.56
C GLY A 69 -19.48 10.39 -18.31
N TRP A 70 -18.47 9.74 -17.76
CA TRP A 70 -17.62 10.29 -16.72
C TRP A 70 -16.43 11.01 -17.35
N THR A 71 -15.86 11.95 -16.61
CA THR A 71 -14.58 12.58 -16.93
C THR A 71 -13.67 12.48 -15.72
N LYS A 72 -12.35 12.49 -15.96
CA LYS A 72 -11.36 12.67 -14.90
C LYS A 72 -10.17 13.48 -15.39
N ASP A 73 -9.72 14.37 -14.54
CA ASP A 73 -8.46 15.07 -14.73
C ASP A 73 -7.30 14.12 -14.41
N SER A 74 -6.31 14.08 -15.29
CA SER A 74 -5.06 13.35 -15.06
C SER A 74 -3.87 14.20 -15.50
N LYS A 75 -2.72 13.95 -14.88
CA LYS A 75 -1.44 14.54 -15.29
C LYS A 75 -1.05 14.16 -16.72
N ALA A 76 -1.54 13.03 -17.21
CA ALA A 76 -1.31 12.55 -18.58
C ALA A 76 -2.35 13.10 -19.59
N GLY A 77 -3.25 13.99 -19.15
CA GLY A 77 -4.35 14.55 -19.94
C GLY A 77 -5.71 14.10 -19.45
N ASN A 78 -6.75 14.89 -19.72
CA ASN A 78 -8.11 14.58 -19.30
C ASN A 78 -8.62 13.33 -20.02
N LYS A 79 -9.22 12.41 -19.25
CA LYS A 79 -9.80 11.17 -19.78
C LYS A 79 -11.32 11.19 -19.60
N ALA A 80 -12.02 10.55 -20.50
CA ALA A 80 -13.47 10.39 -20.46
C ALA A 80 -13.87 9.00 -20.94
N GLY A 81 -15.05 8.56 -20.54
CA GLY A 81 -15.63 7.28 -20.96
C GLY A 81 -17.04 7.15 -20.42
N LYS A 82 -17.70 6.02 -20.68
CA LYS A 82 -19.08 5.73 -20.28
C LYS A 82 -19.19 4.49 -19.39
N THR A 83 -18.25 3.56 -19.50
CA THR A 83 -18.33 2.28 -18.79
C THR A 83 -17.33 2.20 -17.63
N LEU A 84 -17.55 1.23 -16.76
CA LEU A 84 -16.62 0.92 -15.66
C LEU A 84 -15.31 0.35 -16.19
N LEU A 85 -15.37 -0.47 -17.25
CA LEU A 85 -14.16 -0.98 -17.92
C LEU A 85 -13.29 0.16 -18.43
N GLU A 86 -13.88 1.11 -19.15
CA GLU A 86 -13.14 2.29 -19.65
C GLU A 86 -12.55 3.11 -18.49
N ALA A 87 -13.23 3.19 -17.33
CA ALA A 87 -12.72 3.90 -16.16
C ALA A 87 -11.49 3.20 -15.56
N ILE A 88 -11.47 1.87 -15.56
CA ILE A 88 -10.34 1.02 -15.13
C ILE A 88 -9.17 1.17 -16.12
N ASP A 89 -9.43 1.06 -17.42
CA ASP A 89 -8.41 1.23 -18.46
C ASP A 89 -7.81 2.64 -18.45
N ALA A 90 -8.60 3.63 -18.04
CA ALA A 90 -8.14 4.99 -17.89
C ALA A 90 -7.22 5.20 -16.67
N ILE A 91 -7.04 4.24 -15.76
CA ILE A 91 -6.10 4.36 -14.62
C ILE A 91 -4.69 4.67 -15.15
N ASP A 92 -4.05 5.68 -14.57
CA ASP A 92 -2.68 6.01 -14.93
C ASP A 92 -1.74 4.96 -14.34
N PRO A 93 -0.87 4.34 -15.15
CA PRO A 93 0.12 3.40 -14.64
C PRO A 93 0.95 4.06 -13.53
N PRO A 94 1.14 3.41 -12.37
CA PRO A 94 2.01 3.95 -11.35
C PRO A 94 3.46 3.97 -11.85
N SER A 95 4.22 4.99 -11.48
CA SER A 95 5.67 4.97 -11.69
C SER A 95 6.28 3.83 -10.87
N ARG A 96 6.95 2.90 -11.56
CA ARG A 96 7.66 1.79 -10.92
C ARG A 96 9.00 2.34 -10.38
N PRO A 97 9.29 2.24 -9.08
CA PRO A 97 10.53 2.77 -8.49
C PRO A 97 11.74 1.87 -8.78
N THR A 98 12.07 1.67 -10.05
CA THR A 98 13.19 0.82 -10.52
C THR A 98 14.55 1.39 -10.13
N ASP A 99 14.68 2.71 -10.08
CA ASP A 99 15.94 3.41 -9.80
C ASP A 99 16.24 3.50 -8.29
N LYS A 100 15.28 3.12 -7.44
CA LYS A 100 15.48 3.06 -5.99
C LYS A 100 16.23 1.80 -5.58
N PRO A 101 16.90 1.78 -4.42
CA PRO A 101 17.46 0.56 -3.84
C PRO A 101 16.43 -0.56 -3.72
N LEU A 102 16.89 -1.81 -3.80
CA LEU A 102 16.02 -2.99 -3.69
C LEU A 102 15.37 -3.07 -2.29
N ARG A 103 14.04 -3.20 -2.27
CA ARG A 103 13.28 -3.63 -1.09
C ARG A 103 12.25 -4.67 -1.52
N LEU A 104 12.38 -5.88 -0.96
CA LEU A 104 11.50 -7.02 -1.24
C LEU A 104 11.11 -7.68 0.08
N PRO A 105 9.98 -7.26 0.70
CA PRO A 105 9.44 -7.91 1.89
C PRO A 105 9.02 -9.35 1.60
N LEU A 106 9.47 -10.28 2.42
CA LEU A 106 9.20 -11.71 2.28
C LEU A 106 7.77 -12.02 2.74
N GLN A 107 7.00 -12.66 1.86
CA GLN A 107 5.67 -13.20 2.15
C GLN A 107 5.79 -14.60 2.74
N ASP A 108 6.62 -15.45 2.15
CA ASP A 108 6.85 -16.84 2.55
C ASP A 108 8.28 -17.28 2.23
N VAL A 109 8.73 -18.37 2.85
CA VAL A 109 10.03 -18.99 2.59
C VAL A 109 9.85 -20.50 2.50
N TYR A 110 10.20 -21.07 1.35
CA TYR A 110 10.06 -22.49 1.07
C TYR A 110 11.41 -23.20 1.03
N LYS A 111 11.40 -24.49 1.38
CA LYS A 111 12.50 -25.42 1.13
C LYS A 111 12.09 -26.36 -0.01
N ILE A 112 12.70 -26.21 -1.17
CA ILE A 112 12.41 -27.04 -2.35
C ILE A 112 13.52 -28.08 -2.52
N GLY A 113 13.16 -29.36 -2.62
CA GLY A 113 14.11 -30.44 -2.84
C GLY A 113 14.92 -30.23 -4.12
N GLY A 114 16.24 -30.38 -4.06
CA GLY A 114 17.15 -30.17 -5.20
C GLY A 114 17.47 -28.70 -5.53
N ILE A 115 16.64 -27.74 -5.10
CA ILE A 115 16.82 -26.30 -5.35
C ILE A 115 17.39 -25.58 -4.12
N GLY A 116 16.90 -25.91 -2.93
CA GLY A 116 17.29 -25.28 -1.66
C GLY A 116 16.25 -24.30 -1.14
N THR A 117 16.70 -23.16 -0.63
CA THR A 117 15.83 -22.15 0.00
C THR A 117 15.31 -21.17 -1.05
N VAL A 118 14.00 -20.98 -1.08
CA VAL A 118 13.30 -20.10 -2.02
C VAL A 118 12.37 -19.16 -1.25
N PRO A 119 12.79 -17.91 -0.99
CA PRO A 119 11.91 -16.87 -0.50
C PRO A 119 10.99 -16.38 -1.61
N VAL A 120 9.79 -15.97 -1.22
CA VAL A 120 8.78 -15.39 -2.12
C VAL A 120 8.32 -14.06 -1.57
N GLY A 121 8.18 -13.07 -2.44
CA GLY A 121 7.66 -11.76 -2.06
C GLY A 121 7.45 -10.84 -3.25
N ARG A 122 6.95 -9.65 -2.96
CA ARG A 122 6.77 -8.61 -3.97
C ARG A 122 7.99 -7.70 -3.99
N VAL A 123 8.49 -7.40 -5.18
CA VAL A 123 9.49 -6.32 -5.34
C VAL A 123 8.76 -4.99 -5.14
N GLU A 124 9.08 -4.27 -4.07
CA GLU A 124 8.45 -2.96 -3.78
C GLU A 124 9.24 -1.81 -4.39
N THR A 125 10.57 -1.89 -4.36
CA THR A 125 11.49 -0.95 -5.01
C THR A 125 12.71 -1.66 -5.56
N GLY A 126 13.39 -1.02 -6.51
CA GLY A 126 14.59 -1.55 -7.16
C GLY A 126 14.33 -2.76 -8.04
N ILE A 127 15.40 -3.47 -8.36
CA ILE A 127 15.38 -4.63 -9.25
C ILE A 127 16.10 -5.78 -8.55
N ILE A 128 15.60 -7.01 -8.73
CA ILE A 128 16.28 -8.23 -8.30
C ILE A 128 16.68 -9.06 -9.51
N LYS A 129 17.93 -9.52 -9.57
CA LYS A 129 18.47 -10.35 -10.66
C LYS A 129 19.30 -11.50 -10.11
N ALA A 130 19.45 -12.55 -10.91
CA ALA A 130 20.44 -13.58 -10.65
C ALA A 130 21.85 -12.96 -10.58
N GLY A 131 22.69 -13.45 -9.68
CA GLY A 131 24.05 -12.96 -9.41
C GLY A 131 24.14 -11.79 -8.44
N MET A 132 23.01 -11.15 -8.06
CA MET A 132 23.02 -10.12 -7.03
C MET A 132 23.35 -10.71 -5.66
N VAL A 133 24.13 -9.98 -4.85
CA VAL A 133 24.35 -10.31 -3.45
C VAL A 133 23.33 -9.52 -2.64
N VAL A 134 22.40 -10.21 -2.00
CA VAL A 134 21.31 -9.61 -1.23
C VAL A 134 21.51 -9.82 0.27
N THR A 135 21.01 -8.88 1.07
CA THR A 135 20.98 -8.93 2.54
C THR A 135 19.54 -8.99 3.03
N PHE A 136 19.28 -9.86 4.00
CA PHE A 136 17.99 -10.00 4.67
C PHE A 136 17.97 -9.31 6.02
N ALA A 137 17.23 -8.20 6.12
CA ALA A 137 16.93 -7.54 7.38
C ALA A 137 15.72 -8.20 8.06
N PRO A 138 15.67 -8.25 9.41
CA PRO A 138 16.65 -7.70 10.35
C PRO A 138 17.85 -8.61 10.64
N ALA A 139 17.88 -9.87 10.17
CA ALA A 139 18.91 -10.83 10.56
C ALA A 139 20.34 -10.50 10.06
N GLY A 140 20.47 -9.67 9.02
CA GLY A 140 21.77 -9.28 8.46
C GLY A 140 22.48 -10.40 7.69
N VAL A 141 21.76 -11.46 7.30
CA VAL A 141 22.31 -12.56 6.51
C VAL A 141 22.41 -12.13 5.05
N SER A 142 23.60 -12.30 4.45
CA SER A 142 23.84 -11.98 3.04
C SER A 142 24.12 -13.24 2.21
N THR A 143 23.62 -13.27 0.98
CA THR A 143 23.79 -14.37 0.05
C THR A 143 23.64 -13.92 -1.39
N GLU A 144 24.18 -14.69 -2.33
CA GLU A 144 23.94 -14.53 -3.75
C GLU A 144 22.58 -15.12 -4.16
N VAL A 145 21.86 -14.42 -5.03
CA VAL A 145 20.65 -14.88 -5.72
C VAL A 145 21.06 -15.72 -6.93
N LYS A 146 20.53 -16.94 -7.08
CA LYS A 146 20.88 -17.83 -8.19
C LYS A 146 19.91 -17.79 -9.35
N SER A 147 18.62 -17.69 -9.06
CA SER A 147 17.57 -17.54 -10.05
C SER A 147 16.44 -16.70 -9.46
N VAL A 148 15.66 -16.08 -10.34
CA VAL A 148 14.43 -15.37 -10.03
C VAL A 148 13.36 -15.93 -10.96
N GLU A 149 12.19 -16.25 -10.41
CA GLU A 149 11.09 -16.90 -11.13
C GLU A 149 9.76 -16.24 -10.77
N MET A 150 8.86 -16.18 -11.75
CA MET A 150 7.47 -15.74 -11.59
C MET A 150 6.58 -16.67 -12.41
N HIS A 151 5.51 -17.20 -11.80
CA HIS A 151 4.61 -18.16 -12.46
C HIS A 151 5.29 -19.37 -13.11
N HIS A 152 6.35 -19.90 -12.48
CA HIS A 152 7.17 -21.02 -12.97
C HIS A 152 8.00 -20.73 -14.23
N GLU A 153 8.14 -19.46 -14.60
CA GLU A 153 9.04 -19.02 -15.66
C GLU A 153 10.22 -18.26 -15.06
N GLN A 154 11.41 -18.53 -15.60
CA GLN A 154 12.63 -17.85 -15.16
C GLN A 154 12.67 -16.43 -15.72
N LEU A 155 12.92 -15.47 -14.83
CA LEU A 155 13.08 -14.07 -15.19
C LEU A 155 14.56 -13.71 -15.30
N THR A 156 14.88 -12.81 -16.24
CA THR A 156 16.17 -12.12 -16.28
C THR A 156 16.31 -11.15 -15.11
N GLU A 157 15.21 -10.49 -14.76
CA GLU A 157 15.09 -9.56 -13.64
C GLU A 157 13.65 -9.50 -13.14
N GLY A 158 13.46 -9.31 -11.83
CA GLY A 158 12.19 -8.94 -11.22
C GLY A 158 12.16 -7.44 -10.95
N VAL A 159 11.08 -6.77 -11.36
CA VAL A 159 10.92 -5.32 -11.25
C VAL A 159 9.80 -4.95 -10.27
N PRO A 160 9.68 -3.68 -9.82
CA PRO A 160 8.69 -3.32 -8.82
C PRO A 160 7.26 -3.65 -9.24
N GLY A 161 6.53 -4.35 -8.38
CA GLY A 161 5.18 -4.87 -8.61
C GLY A 161 5.12 -6.38 -8.87
N ASP A 162 6.22 -6.99 -9.29
CA ASP A 162 6.28 -8.43 -9.57
C ASP A 162 6.28 -9.23 -8.26
N ASN A 163 5.54 -10.33 -8.23
CA ASN A 163 5.58 -11.29 -7.13
C ASN A 163 6.47 -12.44 -7.56
N VAL A 164 7.69 -12.50 -7.00
CA VAL A 164 8.75 -13.40 -7.46
C VAL A 164 9.13 -14.38 -6.37
N GLY A 165 9.47 -15.60 -6.77
CA GLY A 165 10.28 -16.53 -5.99
C GLY A 165 11.73 -16.43 -6.45
N PHE A 166 12.69 -16.52 -5.54
CA PHE A 166 14.10 -16.46 -5.92
C PHE A 166 14.93 -17.47 -5.14
N ASN A 167 15.88 -18.13 -5.80
CA ASN A 167 16.75 -19.10 -5.15
C ASN A 167 17.94 -18.43 -4.48
N VAL A 168 18.24 -18.83 -3.24
CA VAL A 168 19.46 -18.42 -2.52
C VAL A 168 20.21 -19.63 -1.99
N LYS A 169 21.55 -19.54 -1.94
CA LYS A 169 22.43 -20.59 -1.40
C LYS A 169 22.85 -20.30 0.03
N ASN A 170 23.23 -21.34 0.78
CA ASN A 170 23.84 -21.22 2.10
C ASN A 170 23.02 -20.45 3.15
N VAL A 171 21.71 -20.28 2.92
CA VAL A 171 20.75 -19.72 3.88
C VAL A 171 19.68 -20.76 4.14
N SER A 172 19.47 -21.10 5.41
CA SER A 172 18.42 -22.00 5.85
C SER A 172 17.08 -21.29 5.95
N VAL A 173 15.98 -22.01 5.70
CA VAL A 173 14.61 -21.53 5.92
C VAL A 173 14.32 -21.13 7.38
N LYS A 174 15.20 -21.47 8.33
CA LYS A 174 15.10 -21.05 9.73
C LYS A 174 15.73 -19.68 10.01
N GLU A 175 16.60 -19.20 9.13
CA GLU A 175 17.35 -17.94 9.30
C GLU A 175 16.59 -16.73 8.76
N ILE A 176 15.64 -16.97 7.86
CA ILE A 176 14.79 -15.96 7.24
C ILE A 176 13.33 -16.39 7.31
N ARG A 177 12.40 -15.43 7.37
CA ARG A 177 10.96 -15.71 7.49
C ARG A 177 10.12 -14.58 6.92
N ARG A 178 8.80 -14.80 6.85
CA ARG A 178 7.82 -13.75 6.56
C ARG A 178 8.05 -12.50 7.43
N GLY A 179 7.94 -11.33 6.81
CA GLY A 179 8.19 -10.03 7.46
C GLY A 179 9.65 -9.57 7.44
N PHE A 180 10.59 -10.40 6.97
CA PHE A 180 11.95 -9.94 6.68
C PHE A 180 11.98 -9.18 5.36
N VAL A 181 12.98 -8.33 5.18
CA VAL A 181 13.14 -7.51 3.98
C VAL A 181 14.44 -7.88 3.30
N CYS A 182 14.34 -8.33 2.05
CA CYS A 182 15.48 -8.54 1.17
C CYS A 182 15.86 -7.22 0.49
N SER A 183 17.16 -6.94 0.40
CA SER A 183 17.73 -5.72 -0.18
C SER A 183 19.06 -6.02 -0.86
N ASP A 184 19.53 -5.13 -1.74
CA ASP A 184 20.86 -5.25 -2.34
C ASP A 184 21.93 -4.93 -1.30
N SER A 185 22.90 -5.82 -1.11
CA SER A 185 23.98 -5.65 -0.13
C SER A 185 24.89 -4.46 -0.46
N LYS A 186 24.95 -4.06 -1.73
CA LYS A 186 25.87 -3.03 -2.24
C LYS A 186 25.23 -1.66 -2.41
N ASN A 187 23.90 -1.58 -2.32
CA ASN A 187 23.17 -0.34 -2.57
C ASN A 187 22.10 -0.18 -1.48
N ASP A 188 22.47 0.54 -0.43
CA ASP A 188 21.60 0.83 0.73
C ASP A 188 20.90 -0.44 1.29
N PRO A 189 21.65 -1.36 1.92
CA PRO A 189 21.05 -2.56 2.49
C PRO A 189 20.11 -2.21 3.65
N ALA A 190 18.94 -2.85 3.66
CA ALA A 190 17.93 -2.73 4.70
C ALA A 190 18.50 -3.16 6.07
N LYS A 191 18.02 -2.55 7.15
CA LYS A 191 18.53 -2.76 8.52
C LYS A 191 17.40 -2.99 9.52
N GLU A 192 17.77 -3.52 10.68
CA GLU A 192 16.89 -3.55 11.84
C GLU A 192 16.61 -2.14 12.36
N SER A 193 15.36 -1.87 12.73
CA SER A 193 14.93 -0.62 13.34
C SER A 193 14.81 -0.80 14.86
N ALA A 194 15.75 -0.23 15.62
CA ALA A 194 15.70 -0.26 17.10
C ALA A 194 14.48 0.52 17.65
N SER A 195 14.14 1.64 17.01
CA SER A 195 12.92 2.40 17.24
C SER A 195 12.63 3.26 16.03
N PHE A 196 11.41 3.73 15.87
CA PHE A 196 11.03 4.65 14.80
C PHE A 196 9.99 5.65 15.27
N LEU A 197 9.98 6.83 14.64
CA LEU A 197 8.93 7.82 14.81
C LEU A 197 7.90 7.62 13.71
N ALA A 198 6.61 7.59 14.07
CA ALA A 198 5.53 7.46 13.11
C ALA A 198 4.42 8.46 13.43
N GLN A 199 3.83 9.04 12.38
CA GLN A 199 2.57 9.74 12.49
C GLN A 199 1.43 8.72 12.58
N VAL A 200 0.73 8.71 13.71
CA VAL A 200 -0.43 7.85 13.96
C VAL A 200 -1.70 8.68 13.94
N ILE A 201 -2.71 8.19 13.24
CA ILE A 201 -4.08 8.72 13.30
C ILE A 201 -4.93 7.71 14.03
N VAL A 202 -5.50 8.11 15.17
CA VAL A 202 -6.35 7.24 15.98
C VAL A 202 -7.73 7.16 15.33
N LEU A 203 -8.09 5.97 14.85
CA LEU A 203 -9.42 5.69 14.32
C LEU A 203 -10.45 5.55 15.45
N ASN A 204 -11.64 5.06 15.16
CA ASN A 204 -12.68 4.82 16.16
C ASN A 204 -12.21 3.76 17.18
N HIS A 205 -11.79 4.23 18.35
CA HIS A 205 -11.32 3.44 19.48
C HIS A 205 -12.06 3.90 20.76
N PRO A 206 -12.64 2.97 21.55
CA PRO A 206 -13.47 3.33 22.69
C PRO A 206 -12.68 3.88 23.89
N GLY A 207 -11.38 3.62 23.95
CA GLY A 207 -10.50 4.06 25.04
C GLY A 207 -9.52 5.15 24.63
N GLN A 208 -8.68 5.52 25.59
CA GLN A 208 -7.53 6.42 25.40
C GLN A 208 -6.25 5.58 25.24
N ILE A 209 -5.31 6.07 24.43
CA ILE A 209 -4.01 5.45 24.21
C ILE A 209 -2.94 6.31 24.86
N GLY A 210 -2.24 5.76 25.84
CA GLY A 210 -1.11 6.40 26.52
C GLY A 210 0.24 5.76 26.17
N ALA A 211 1.31 6.36 26.66
CA ALA A 211 2.64 5.75 26.61
C ALA A 211 2.62 4.37 27.31
N GLY A 212 3.28 3.39 26.70
CA GLY A 212 3.28 2.00 27.15
C GLY A 212 2.28 1.10 26.45
N TYR A 213 1.31 1.64 25.71
CA TYR A 213 0.40 0.84 24.87
C TYR A 213 1.21 0.03 23.84
N ALA A 214 0.93 -1.26 23.70
CA ALA A 214 1.72 -2.17 22.87
C ALA A 214 0.82 -3.01 21.93
N PRO A 215 0.19 -2.38 20.92
CA PRO A 215 -0.60 -3.08 19.94
C PRO A 215 0.28 -3.87 18.96
N VAL A 216 -0.34 -4.77 18.21
CA VAL A 216 0.30 -5.37 17.03
C VAL A 216 0.23 -4.40 15.86
N LEU A 217 1.36 -4.20 15.21
CA LEU A 217 1.48 -3.43 13.97
C LEU A 217 1.65 -4.38 12.80
N ASP A 218 0.80 -4.18 11.79
CA ASP A 218 0.98 -4.71 10.45
C ASP A 218 1.69 -3.65 9.61
N CYS A 219 2.91 -3.96 9.18
CA CYS A 219 3.67 -3.13 8.25
C CYS A 219 4.25 -4.04 7.18
N HIS A 220 4.02 -3.73 5.90
CA HIS A 220 4.34 -4.62 4.77
C HIS A 220 3.85 -6.08 5.01
N THR A 221 4.76 -7.04 5.14
CA THR A 221 4.47 -8.44 5.49
C THR A 221 4.79 -8.78 6.94
N ALA A 222 5.36 -7.83 7.71
CA ALA A 222 5.63 -7.98 9.13
C ALA A 222 4.39 -7.76 10.00
N HIS A 223 4.29 -8.57 11.04
CA HIS A 223 3.21 -8.56 12.03
C HIS A 223 3.85 -8.65 13.42
N ILE A 224 4.12 -7.50 14.05
CA ILE A 224 4.94 -7.40 15.26
C ILE A 224 4.31 -6.43 16.25
N ALA A 225 4.28 -6.81 17.53
CA ALA A 225 3.87 -5.89 18.59
C ALA A 225 4.90 -4.77 18.77
N CYS A 226 4.46 -3.52 18.78
CA CYS A 226 5.32 -2.35 18.98
C CYS A 226 4.82 -1.53 20.16
N LYS A 227 5.70 -1.24 21.11
CA LYS A 227 5.39 -0.39 22.27
C LYS A 227 5.42 1.07 21.85
N PHE A 228 4.37 1.81 22.16
CA PHE A 228 4.30 3.27 22.09
C PHE A 228 5.15 3.79 23.25
N ALA A 229 6.45 3.92 23.03
CA ALA A 229 7.40 4.30 24.06
C ALA A 229 7.17 5.73 24.55
N GLU A 230 6.86 6.63 23.61
CA GLU A 230 6.61 8.04 23.87
C GLU A 230 5.58 8.59 22.89
N LEU A 231 4.61 9.34 23.39
CA LEU A 231 3.79 10.23 22.59
C LEU A 231 4.55 11.56 22.51
N VAL A 232 5.19 11.85 21.39
CA VAL A 232 6.12 12.98 21.26
C VAL A 232 5.35 14.28 21.12
N GLU A 233 4.39 14.31 20.20
CA GLU A 233 3.57 15.49 19.98
C GLU A 233 2.21 15.10 19.41
N LYS A 234 1.18 15.88 19.77
CA LYS A 234 -0.12 15.86 19.12
C LYS A 234 -0.12 16.88 18.00
N ILE A 235 -0.64 16.49 16.84
CA ILE A 235 -0.65 17.33 15.64
C ILE A 235 -2.06 17.41 15.04
N ASP A 236 -2.34 18.51 14.34
CA ASP A 236 -3.55 18.61 13.53
C ASP A 236 -3.43 17.70 12.31
N ARG A 237 -4.41 16.80 12.12
CA ARG A 237 -4.36 15.75 11.10
C ARG A 237 -4.29 16.27 9.65
N ARG A 238 -4.70 17.52 9.39
CA ARG A 238 -4.79 18.09 8.04
C ARG A 238 -3.56 18.93 7.70
N SER A 239 -3.17 19.80 8.62
CA SER A 239 -2.07 20.75 8.43
C SER A 239 -0.73 20.20 8.91
N GLY A 240 -0.72 19.15 9.73
CA GLY A 240 0.49 18.66 10.40
C GLY A 240 1.01 19.61 11.47
N LYS A 241 0.30 20.71 11.77
CA LYS A 241 0.73 21.69 12.76
C LYS A 241 0.67 21.08 14.16
N LYS A 242 1.75 21.25 14.91
CA LYS A 242 1.83 20.86 16.32
C LYS A 242 0.77 21.57 17.16
N LEU A 243 0.09 20.80 18.00
CA LEU A 243 -0.96 21.25 18.92
C LEU A 243 -0.52 21.16 20.39
N GLU A 244 0.18 20.08 20.75
CA GLU A 244 0.58 19.81 22.13
C GLU A 244 1.88 18.99 22.14
N ASP A 245 2.84 19.37 22.97
CA ASP A 245 4.06 18.60 23.24
C ASP A 245 3.79 17.56 24.33
N ASN A 246 4.30 16.34 24.14
CA ASN A 246 4.22 15.23 25.10
C ASN A 246 2.81 14.98 25.69
N PRO A 247 1.78 14.73 24.86
CA PRO A 247 0.42 14.52 25.35
C PRO A 247 0.35 13.28 26.24
N LYS A 248 -0.41 13.36 27.35
CA LYS A 248 -0.58 12.22 28.27
C LYS A 248 -1.27 11.02 27.62
N PHE A 249 -2.21 11.29 26.71
CA PHE A 249 -2.93 10.30 25.94
C PHE A 249 -3.47 10.87 24.63
N VAL A 250 -3.76 10.00 23.67
CA VAL A 250 -4.49 10.31 22.44
C VAL A 250 -5.80 9.53 22.39
N LYS A 251 -6.82 10.09 21.74
CA LYS A 251 -8.14 9.47 21.58
C LYS A 251 -8.60 9.49 20.13
N SER A 252 -9.74 8.84 19.85
CA SER A 252 -10.38 8.81 18.53
C SER A 252 -10.38 10.17 17.84
N GLY A 253 -9.84 10.22 16.62
CA GLY A 253 -9.75 11.42 15.78
C GLY A 253 -8.46 12.23 15.95
N ASP A 254 -7.67 11.98 17.00
CA ASP A 254 -6.38 12.64 17.19
C ASP A 254 -5.32 12.11 16.21
N SER A 255 -4.38 12.98 15.86
CA SER A 255 -3.14 12.61 15.17
C SER A 255 -1.96 12.94 16.09
N ALA A 256 -0.96 12.06 16.15
CA ALA A 256 0.22 12.27 16.98
C ALA A 256 1.47 11.66 16.34
N ILE A 257 2.63 12.23 16.65
CA ILE A 257 3.92 11.60 16.40
C ILE A 257 4.25 10.73 17.60
N VAL A 258 4.49 9.45 17.34
CA VAL A 258 4.73 8.44 18.37
C VAL A 258 6.08 7.80 18.13
N LYS A 259 6.90 7.71 19.17
CA LYS A 259 8.10 6.86 19.19
C LYS A 259 7.70 5.44 19.51
N MET A 260 7.96 4.53 18.58
CA MET A 260 7.62 3.12 18.70
C MET A 260 8.86 2.26 18.81
N VAL A 261 8.78 1.22 19.64
CA VAL A 261 9.84 0.23 19.85
C VAL A 261 9.27 -1.16 19.56
N PRO A 262 9.74 -1.85 18.51
CA PRO A 262 9.35 -3.23 18.22
C PRO A 262 9.68 -4.17 19.39
N SER A 263 8.79 -5.12 19.68
CA SER A 263 9.03 -6.18 20.68
C SER A 263 9.93 -7.31 20.17
N LYS A 264 10.13 -7.38 18.84
CA LYS A 264 10.99 -8.33 18.14
C LYS A 264 11.74 -7.57 17.04
N PRO A 265 12.91 -8.07 16.59
CA PRO A 265 13.63 -7.47 15.46
C PRO A 265 12.69 -7.24 14.27
N MET A 266 12.69 -6.01 13.76
CA MET A 266 11.79 -5.54 12.71
C MET A 266 12.58 -4.65 11.75
N CYS A 267 12.27 -4.74 10.46
CA CYS A 267 12.76 -3.81 9.45
C CYS A 267 11.59 -2.94 9.00
N VAL A 268 11.71 -1.63 9.17
CA VAL A 268 10.82 -0.61 8.61
C VAL A 268 11.65 0.52 8.03
N GLU A 269 11.04 1.27 7.12
CA GLU A 269 11.70 2.38 6.43
C GLU A 269 10.93 3.68 6.58
N SER A 270 11.57 4.80 6.31
CA SER A 270 10.87 6.08 6.21
C SER A 270 9.86 6.05 5.07
N TYR A 271 8.63 6.51 5.34
CA TYR A 271 7.56 6.61 4.35
C TYR A 271 7.97 7.43 3.11
N THR A 272 8.80 8.46 3.29
CA THR A 272 9.24 9.32 2.19
C THR A 272 10.21 8.61 1.25
N GLU A 273 11.01 7.69 1.78
CA GLU A 273 12.05 6.97 1.05
C GLU A 273 11.49 5.69 0.44
N PHE A 274 10.85 4.84 1.26
CA PHE A 274 10.26 3.58 0.85
C PHE A 274 8.80 3.47 1.33
N PRO A 275 7.85 4.14 0.64
CA PRO A 275 6.44 4.18 1.04
C PRO A 275 5.78 2.83 1.37
N PRO A 276 6.11 1.71 0.69
CA PRO A 276 5.54 0.40 1.02
C PRO A 276 6.01 -0.19 2.35
N LEU A 277 7.14 0.26 2.90
CA LEU A 277 7.75 -0.23 4.15
C LEU A 277 7.62 0.75 5.32
N GLY A 278 6.99 1.90 5.11
CA GLY A 278 6.87 2.98 6.10
C GLY A 278 5.44 3.39 6.42
N ARG A 279 4.47 2.49 6.23
CA ARG A 279 3.05 2.76 6.51
C ARG A 279 2.46 1.69 7.41
#